data_AF-A0A848Y5N9-F1
#
_entry.id   AF-A0A848Y5N9-F1
#
_cell.length_a   1.000
_cell.length_b   1.000
_cell.length_c   1.000
_cell.angle_alpha   90.00
_cell.angle_beta   90.00
_cell.angle_gamma   90.00
#
_symmetry.space_group_name_H-M   'P 1'
#
loop_
_entity.id
_entity.type
_entity.pdbx_description
1 polymer ?
#
loop_
_entity_poly.entity_id
_entity_poly.type
_entity_poly.pdbx_seq_one_letter_code
_entity_poly.pdbx_strand_id
1 'polypeptide(L)' 'MFDLAIIWDWVGFAVRWVHVITAIAWIGSSFYFIALDLGLRKVPDLPKGAAGEEWQVHGGGFYHIQKYLVAPEQMP' A
#
# COMPACT_ATOMS: atom_id res chain seq x y z
N MET A 1 -38.60 -15.57 14.14
CA MET A 1 -37.45 -16.52 14.16
C MET A 1 -36.74 -16.56 12.80
N PHE A 2 -37.47 -16.55 11.68
CA PHE A 2 -36.85 -16.45 10.34
C PHE A 2 -36.05 -15.16 10.11
N ASP A 3 -36.52 -14.01 10.60
CA ASP A 3 -35.83 -12.72 10.40
C ASP A 3 -34.42 -12.71 11.00
N LEU A 4 -34.27 -13.31 12.19
CA LEU A 4 -32.97 -13.43 12.86
C LEU A 4 -32.01 -14.32 12.06
N ALA A 5 -32.50 -15.42 11.49
CA ALA A 5 -31.70 -16.31 10.65
C ALA A 5 -31.22 -15.60 9.38
N ILE A 6 -32.10 -14.85 8.71
CA ILE A 6 -31.76 -14.08 7.51
C ILE A 6 -30.72 -13.00 7.83
N ILE A 7 -30.90 -12.25 8.92
CA ILE A 7 -29.92 -11.24 9.35
C ILE A 7 -28.57 -11.89 9.64
N TRP A 8 -28.57 -13.05 10.31
CA TRP A 8 -27.34 -13.78 10.63
C TRP A 8 -26.58 -14.22 9.38
N ASP A 9 -27.28 -14.69 8.35
CA ASP A 9 -26.66 -15.06 7.07
C ASP A 9 -26.04 -13.84 6.37
N TRP A 10 -26.71 -12.69 6.37
CA TRP A 10 -26.17 -11.45 5.82
C TRP A 10 -24.97 -10.91 6.60
N VAL A 11 -24.97 -11.01 7.93
CA VAL A 11 -23.82 -10.66 8.76
C VAL A 11 -22.65 -11.60 8.47
N GLY A 12 -22.89 -12.91 8.40
CA GLY A 12 -21.87 -13.88 8.05
C GLY A 12 -21.27 -13.63 6.66
N PHE A 13 -22.12 -13.28 5.69
CA PHE A 13 -21.69 -12.85 4.37
C PHE A 13 -20.81 -11.59 4.43
N ALA A 14 -21.25 -10.54 5.13
CA ALA A 14 -20.52 -9.28 5.24
C ALA A 14 -19.14 -9.48 5.89
N VAL A 15 -19.06 -10.26 6.99
CA VAL A 15 -17.79 -10.54 7.68
C VAL A 15 -16.81 -11.28 6.77
N ARG A 16 -17.28 -12.29 6.02
CA ARG A 16 -16.44 -13.02 5.07
C ARG A 16 -15.91 -12.11 3.98
N TRP A 17 -16.74 -11.23 3.43
CA TRP A 17 -16.30 -10.29 2.39
C TRP A 17 -15.34 -9.22 2.91
N VAL A 18 -15.61 -8.66 4.09
CA VAL A 18 -14.67 -7.76 4.78
C VAL A 18 -13.32 -8.46 4.94
N HIS A 19 -13.32 -9.70 5.43
CA HIS A 19 -12.08 -10.47 5.59
C HIS A 19 -11.32 -10.65 4.27
N VAL A 20 -12.00 -11.07 3.20
CA VAL A 20 -11.37 -11.27 1.88
C VAL A 20 -10.81 -9.96 1.31
N ILE A 21 -11.56 -8.87 1.37
CA ILE A 21 -11.11 -7.56 0.87
C ILE A 21 -9.90 -7.07 1.66
N THR A 22 -9.97 -7.13 2.99
CA THR A 22 -8.85 -6.73 3.85
C THR A 22 -7.62 -7.60 3.60
N ALA A 23 -7.78 -8.92 3.41
CA ALA A 23 -6.68 -9.81 3.08
C ALA A 23 -6.03 -9.46 1.74
N ILE A 24 -6.82 -9.20 0.70
CA ILE A 24 -6.31 -8.77 -0.61
C ILE A 24 -5.56 -7.43 -0.50
N ALA A 25 -6.14 -6.45 0.19
CA ALA A 25 -5.52 -5.14 0.39
C ALA A 25 -4.20 -5.24 1.18
N TRP A 26 -4.17 -6.05 2.24
CA TRP A 26 -2.98 -6.30 3.06
C TRP A 26 -1.87 -6.95 2.24
N ILE A 27 -2.18 -8.03 1.53
CA ILE A 27 -1.19 -8.79 0.76
C ILE A 27 -0.69 -7.96 -0.43
N GLY A 28 -1.61 -7.32 -1.14
CA GLY A 28 -1.30 -6.45 -2.28
C GLY A 28 -0.40 -5.28 -1.88
N SER A 29 -0.72 -4.58 -0.79
CA SER A 29 0.13 -3.49 -0.27
C SER A 29 1.51 -3.99 0.17
N SER A 30 1.58 -5.15 0.82
CA SER A 30 2.85 -5.76 1.21
C SER A 30 3.76 -6.01 -0.01
N PHE A 31 3.21 -6.62 -1.07
CA PHE A 31 3.97 -6.84 -2.31
C PHE A 31 4.34 -5.54 -3.01
N TYR A 32 3.44 -4.56 -3.02
CA TYR A 32 3.74 -3.23 -3.56
C TYR A 32 4.95 -2.59 -2.88
N PHE A 33 4.98 -2.56 -1.55
CA PHE A 33 6.10 -1.99 -0.81
C PHE A 33 7.40 -2.80 -0.94
N ILE A 34 7.32 -4.13 -1.04
CA ILE A 34 8.49 -4.96 -1.37
C ILE A 34 9.05 -4.59 -2.74
N ALA A 35 8.20 -4.49 -3.76
CA ALA A 35 8.62 -4.11 -5.11
C ALA A 35 9.23 -2.70 -5.14
N LEU A 36 8.61 -1.74 -4.44
CA LEU A 36 9.12 -0.38 -4.28
C LEU A 36 10.51 -0.39 -3.64
N ASP A 37 10.69 -1.12 -2.54
CA ASP A 37 11.96 -1.19 -1.81
C ASP A 37 13.08 -1.83 -2.63
N LEU A 38 12.76 -2.88 -3.39
CA LEU A 38 13.71 -3.53 -4.30
C LEU A 38 14.02 -2.68 -5.54
N GLY A 39 13.12 -1.78 -5.93
CA GLY A 39 13.27 -0.88 -7.05
C GLY A 39 14.10 0.38 -6.75
N LEU A 40 14.38 0.67 -5.48
CA LEU A 40 15.12 1.87 -5.07
C LEU A 40 16.52 1.91 -5.68
N ARG A 41 16.86 3.04 -6.30
CA ARG A 41 18.18 3.32 -6.83
C ARG A 41 18.80 4.51 -6.13
N LYS A 42 20.12 4.42 -5.91
CA LYS A 42 20.91 5.57 -5.46
C LYS A 42 21.34 6.37 -6.69
N VAL A 43 21.04 7.66 -6.70
CA VAL A 43 21.43 8.59 -7.77
C VAL A 43 22.30 9.72 -7.20
N PRO A 44 23.15 10.38 -8.01
CA PRO A 44 24.03 11.45 -7.52
C PRO A 44 23.28 12.61 -6.85
N ASP A 45 22.10 12.95 -7.37
CA ASP A 45 21.31 14.11 -6.93
C ASP A 45 20.23 13.76 -5.89
N LEU A 46 20.42 12.65 -5.17
CA LEU A 46 19.47 12.20 -4.17
C LEU A 46 19.43 13.18 -2.98
N PRO A 47 18.25 13.57 -2.47
CA PRO A 47 18.17 14.46 -1.31
C PRO A 47 18.90 13.90 -0.09
N LYS A 48 19.41 14.81 0.75
CA LYS A 48 20.15 14.45 1.96
C LYS A 48 19.26 13.59 2.87
N GLY A 49 19.76 12.39 3.22
CA GLY A 49 19.06 11.46 4.13
C GLY A 49 18.08 10.50 3.44
N ALA A 50 17.83 10.65 2.13
CA ALA A 50 17.10 9.65 1.37
C ALA A 50 17.96 8.39 1.15
N ALA A 51 17.32 7.22 1.20
CA ALA A 51 17.96 5.94 0.95
C ALA A 51 18.03 5.59 -0.54
N GLY A 52 17.08 6.10 -1.33
CA GLY A 52 17.00 5.93 -2.77
C GLY A 52 15.73 6.54 -3.34
N GLU A 53 15.64 6.51 -4.67
CA GLU A 53 14.47 6.91 -5.42
C GLU A 53 13.98 5.82 -6.36
N GLU A 54 12.71 5.88 -6.72
CA GLU A 54 12.08 4.98 -7.67
C GLU A 54 11.02 5.73 -8.48
N TRP A 55 10.84 5.29 -9.73
CA TRP A 55 9.96 5.92 -10.71
C TRP A 55 8.94 4.92 -11.21
N GLN A 56 7.66 5.19 -10.97
CA GLN A 56 6.55 4.32 -11.39
C GLN A 56 5.72 5.00 -12.46
N VAL A 57 5.22 4.18 -13.39
CA VAL A 57 4.20 4.61 -14.35
C VAL A 57 2.87 4.01 -13.96
N HIS A 58 1.86 4.85 -13.79
CA HIS A 58 0.49 4.41 -13.55
C HIS A 58 -0.52 5.42 -14.08
N GLY A 59 -1.58 4.93 -14.74
CA GLY A 59 -2.64 5.80 -15.30
C GLY A 59 -2.16 6.79 -16.37
N GLY A 60 -1.05 6.50 -17.06
CA GLY A 60 -0.43 7.40 -18.03
C GLY A 60 0.43 8.52 -17.44
N GLY A 61 0.56 8.59 -16.11
CA GLY A 61 1.44 9.52 -15.40
C GLY A 61 2.69 8.85 -14.83
N PHE A 62 3.60 9.67 -14.30
CA PHE A 62 4.83 9.25 -13.64
C PHE A 62 4.80 9.68 -12.17
N TYR A 63 5.06 8.72 -11.26
CA TYR A 63 5.29 8.97 -9.86
C TYR A 63 6.79 8.93 -9.58
N HIS A 64 7.29 9.96 -8.91
CA HIS A 64 8.66 9.99 -8.39
C HIS A 64 8.60 9.83 -6.88
N ILE A 65 9.16 8.72 -6.39
CA ILE A 65 9.09 8.35 -4.98
C ILE A 65 10.50 8.38 -4.41
N GLN A 66 10.65 9.02 -3.25
CA GLN A 66 11.89 9.06 -2.50
C GLN A 66 11.66 8.44 -1.12
N LYS A 67 12.46 7.43 -0.77
CA LYS A 67 12.35 6.77 0.54
C LYS A 67 13.35 7.38 1.50
N TYR A 68 12.87 7.86 2.64
CA TYR A 68 13.69 8.29 3.77
C TYR A 68 13.58 7.26 4.89
N LEU A 69 14.72 6.86 5.49
CA LEU A 69 14.73 5.90 6.61
C LEU A 69 14.35 6.54 7.94
N VAL A 70 14.46 7.86 8.00
CA VAL A 70 14.10 8.73 9.12
C VAL A 70 13.36 9.93 8.57
N ALA A 71 12.66 10.67 9.42
CA ALA A 71 11.98 11.88 8.99
C ALA A 71 12.97 12.86 8.30
N PRO A 72 12.64 13.39 7.10
CA PRO A 72 13.42 14.45 6.48
C PRO A 72 13.36 15.74 7.31
N GLU A 73 14.31 16.64 7.06
CA GLU A 73 14.39 17.95 7.75
C GLU A 73 13.13 18.81 7.51
N GLN A 74 12.50 18.66 6.36
CA GLN A 74 11.21 19.26 6.03
C GLN A 74 10.26 18.15 5.58
N MET A 75 9.20 17.94 6.36
CA MET A 75 8.05 17.13 5.97
C MET A 75 7.10 17.99 5.12
N PRO A 76 6.47 17.42 4.08
CA PRO A 76 5.48 18.12 3.27
C PRO A 76 4.24 18.52 4.08
#